data_AF-A0A0Q4BLX1-F1
#
_entry.id   AF-A0A0Q4BLX1-F1
#
_cell.length_a   1.000
_cell.length_b   1.000
_cell.length_c   1.000
_cell.angle_alpha   90.00
_cell.angle_beta   90.00
_cell.angle_gamma   90.00
#
_symmetry.space_group_name_H-M   'P 1'
#
loop_
_entity.id
_entity.type
_entity.pdbx_description
1 polymer ?
#
loop_
_entity_poly.entity_id
_entity_poly.type
_entity_poly.pdbx_seq_one_letter_code
_entity_poly.pdbx_strand_id
1 'polypeptide(L)'
;MMNAGAQWWHNADYLVQATLSSAAGFAGANEPPVLWLRIYRHDGKRLPNHWQDLQAIKSELVGPEFEAVEIYPKESRLKDGENSYHLWVPLGWPFPSLPQ
;
A
#
# COMPACT_ATOMS: atom_id res chain seq x y z
N MET A 1 -18.68 11.47 5.38
CA MET A 1 -18.46 10.09 5.86
C MET A 1 -17.93 9.29 4.68
N MET A 2 -16.65 8.92 4.66
CA MET A 2 -16.08 8.11 3.57
C MET A 2 -16.36 6.63 3.88
N ASN A 3 -17.05 5.92 2.99
CA ASN A 3 -17.44 4.52 3.20
C ASN A 3 -16.21 3.62 3.34
N ALA A 4 -16.24 2.69 4.30
CA ALA A 4 -15.19 1.69 4.59
C ALA A 4 -15.14 0.55 3.54
N GLY A 5 -15.32 0.86 2.26
CA GLY A 5 -15.28 -0.09 1.16
C GLY A 5 -13.94 -0.06 0.42
N ALA A 6 -13.48 -1.21 -0.06
CA ALA A 6 -12.37 -1.27 -0.99
C ALA A 6 -12.76 -0.56 -2.31
N GLN A 7 -11.87 0.31 -2.77
CA GLN A 7 -11.93 0.90 -4.10
C GLN A 7 -10.98 0.14 -5.02
N TRP A 8 -11.33 0.10 -6.30
CA TRP A 8 -10.54 -0.59 -7.32
C TRP A 8 -10.05 0.42 -8.34
N TRP A 9 -8.75 0.37 -8.64
CA TRP A 9 -8.14 1.06 -9.76
C TRP A 9 -7.47 0.03 -10.66
N HIS A 10 -7.43 0.29 -11.95
CA HIS A 10 -6.71 -0.55 -12.88
C HIS A 10 -6.24 0.25 -14.09
N ASN A 11 -5.18 -0.24 -14.73
CA ASN A 11 -4.76 0.21 -16.05
C ASN A 11 -4.56 -1.03 -16.95
N ALA A 12 -3.81 -0.88 -18.05
CA ALA A 12 -3.54 -1.97 -19.00
C ALA A 12 -2.78 -3.15 -18.38
N ASP A 13 -1.94 -2.89 -17.38
CA ASP A 13 -1.00 -3.88 -16.82
C ASP A 13 -1.37 -4.31 -15.39
N TYR A 14 -1.98 -3.41 -14.61
CA TYR A 14 -2.17 -3.58 -13.17
C TYR A 14 -3.63 -3.46 -12.73
N LEU A 15 -3.95 -4.21 -11.67
CA LEU A 15 -5.13 -4.05 -10.83
C LEU A 15 -4.67 -3.67 -9.42
N VAL A 16 -5.35 -2.72 -8.81
CA VAL A 16 -5.04 -2.24 -7.46
C VAL A 16 -6.31 -2.19 -6.64
N GLN A 17 -6.29 -2.85 -5.50
CA GLN A 17 -7.27 -2.69 -4.44
C GLN A 17 -6.77 -1.64 -3.45
N ALA A 18 -7.50 -0.55 -3.31
CA ALA A 18 -7.23 0.49 -2.33
C ALA A 18 -8.24 0.40 -1.19
N THR A 19 -7.77 0.17 0.03
CA THR A 19 -8.64 0.04 1.21
C THR A 19 -8.21 1.03 2.27
N LEU A 20 -9.12 1.94 2.62
CA LEU A 20 -8.89 2.88 3.72
C LEU A 20 -9.14 2.17 5.05
N SER A 21 -8.09 2.01 5.85
CA SER A 21 -8.22 1.55 7.23
C SER A 21 -8.25 2.78 8.14
N SER A 22 -9.27 2.87 9.00
CA SER A 22 -9.15 3.74 10.17
C SER A 22 -8.00 3.21 11.03
N ALA A 23 -7.18 4.11 11.55
CA ALA A 23 -5.90 3.80 12.19
C ALA A 23 -6.02 3.06 13.54
N ALA A 24 -7.24 2.70 13.96
CA ALA A 24 -7.52 2.02 15.21
C ALA A 24 -6.74 0.69 15.38
N GLY A 25 -6.15 0.15 14.31
CA GLY A 25 -5.35 -1.08 14.33
C GLY A 25 -3.82 -0.91 14.35
N PHE A 26 -3.26 0.29 14.13
CA PHE A 26 -1.79 0.48 14.05
C PHE A 26 -1.16 1.05 15.31
N ALA A 27 -1.80 2.00 16.02
CA ALA A 27 -1.40 2.45 17.37
C ALA A 27 -2.42 3.43 18.01
N GLY A 28 -3.65 2.99 18.28
CA GLY A 28 -4.60 3.80 19.08
C GLY A 28 -5.33 4.93 18.34
N ALA A 29 -6.26 5.59 19.03
CA ALA A 29 -7.31 6.43 18.44
C ALA A 29 -6.83 7.75 17.79
N ASN A 30 -5.53 8.08 17.87
CA ASN A 30 -4.96 9.34 17.39
C ASN A 30 -4.03 9.19 16.18
N GLU A 31 -3.89 7.99 15.62
CA GLU A 31 -3.04 7.77 14.46
C GLU A 31 -3.76 8.21 13.17
N PRO A 32 -3.01 8.70 12.16
CA PRO A 32 -3.62 9.06 10.89
C PRO A 32 -4.10 7.81 10.15
N PRO A 33 -5.18 7.92 9.36
CA PRO A 33 -5.69 6.79 8.59
C PRO A 33 -4.62 6.29 7.61
N VAL A 34 -4.63 4.98 7.35
CA VAL A 34 -3.69 4.33 6.44
C VAL A 34 -4.46 3.82 5.24
N LEU A 35 -4.00 4.19 4.04
CA LEU A 35 -4.46 3.60 2.80
C LEU A 35 -3.60 2.37 2.49
N TRP A 36 -4.23 1.20 2.45
CA TRP A 36 -3.58 -0.03 2.03
C TRP A 36 -3.82 -0.25 0.54
N LEU A 37 -2.74 -0.36 -0.24
CA LEU A 37 -2.76 -0.73 -1.64
C LEU A 37 -2.32 -2.18 -1.79
N ARG A 38 -3.16 -3.01 -2.39
CA ARG A 38 -2.81 -4.37 -2.83
C ARG A 38 -2.75 -4.39 -4.35
N ILE A 39 -1.58 -4.68 -4.89
CA ILE A 39 -1.21 -4.46 -6.29
C ILE A 39 -0.89 -5.80 -6.96
N TYR A 40 -1.43 -6.02 -8.15
CA TYR A 40 -1.23 -7.22 -8.96
C TYR A 40 -1.08 -6.83 -10.43
N ARG A 41 -0.38 -7.67 -11.18
CA ARG A 41 -0.47 -7.65 -12.63
C ARG A 41 -1.63 -8.49 -13.11
N HIS A 42 -2.29 -8.06 -14.19
CA HIS A 42 -3.38 -8.83 -14.81
C HIS A 42 -2.93 -10.22 -15.30
N ASP A 43 -1.67 -10.36 -15.73
CA ASP A 43 -1.10 -11.63 -16.19
C ASP A 43 -0.61 -12.54 -15.06
N GLY A 44 -0.79 -12.14 -13.79
CA GLY A 44 -0.40 -12.90 -12.62
C GLY A 44 1.12 -13.06 -12.43
N LYS A 45 1.96 -12.41 -13.25
CA LYS A 45 3.42 -12.47 -13.11
C LYS A 45 3.91 -11.45 -12.09
N ARG A 46 5.18 -11.60 -11.70
CA ARG A 46 5.90 -10.63 -10.86
C ARG A 46 6.01 -9.28 -11.56
N LEU A 47 6.10 -8.21 -10.77
CA LEU A 47 6.41 -6.87 -11.28
C LEU A 47 7.82 -6.89 -11.91
N PRO A 48 7.99 -6.49 -13.19
CA PRO A 48 9.29 -6.51 -13.85
C PRO A 48 10.23 -5.46 -13.25
N ASN A 49 9.70 -4.28 -12.89
CA ASN A 49 10.43 -3.20 -12.25
C ASN A 49 9.78 -2.88 -10.89
N HIS A 50 9.81 -3.87 -9.98
CA HIS A 50 9.13 -3.84 -8.67
C HIS A 50 9.08 -2.45 -8.03
N TRP A 51 10.24 -1.84 -7.77
CA TRP A 51 10.27 -0.55 -7.08
C TRP A 51 9.68 0.60 -7.91
N GLN A 52 10.06 0.72 -9.19
CA GLN A 52 9.57 1.81 -10.06
C GLN A 52 8.05 1.71 -10.27
N ASP A 53 7.54 0.50 -10.52
CA ASP A 53 6.12 0.25 -10.75
C ASP A 53 5.31 0.60 -9.50
N LEU A 54 5.76 0.15 -8.32
CA LEU A 54 5.12 0.46 -7.04
C LEU A 54 5.13 1.96 -6.73
N GLN A 55 6.25 2.64 -6.97
CA GLN A 55 6.35 4.10 -6.78
C GLN A 55 5.41 4.85 -7.72
N ALA A 56 5.36 4.49 -9.00
CA ALA A 56 4.50 5.13 -9.99
C ALA A 56 3.03 4.96 -9.64
N ILE A 57 2.60 3.73 -9.32
CA ILE A 57 1.23 3.43 -8.89
C ILE A 57 0.86 4.23 -7.63
N LYS A 58 1.73 4.26 -6.62
CA LYS A 58 1.47 5.04 -5.40
C LYS A 58 1.36 6.54 -5.70
N SER A 59 2.26 7.07 -6.52
CA SER A 59 2.26 8.49 -6.91
C SER A 59 1.01 8.87 -7.69
N GLU A 60 0.50 7.99 -8.56
CA GLU A 60 -0.75 8.21 -9.30
C GLU A 60 -1.98 8.18 -8.37
N LEU A 61 -2.04 7.21 -7.45
CA LEU A 61 -3.22 6.98 -6.61
C LEU A 61 -3.31 7.91 -5.40
N VAL A 62 -2.17 8.30 -4.83
CA VAL A 62 -2.13 9.06 -3.56
C VAL A 62 -1.43 10.41 -3.73
N GLY A 63 -0.41 10.47 -4.59
CA GLY A 63 0.38 11.67 -4.85
C GLY A 63 1.88 11.44 -4.65
N PRO A 64 2.73 12.26 -5.28
CA PRO A 64 4.18 12.08 -5.25
C PRO A 64 4.79 12.26 -3.85
N GLU A 65 4.23 13.16 -3.03
CA GLU A 65 4.75 13.53 -1.71
C GLU A 65 4.39 12.56 -0.58
N PHE A 66 3.57 11.54 -0.86
CA PHE A 66 3.20 10.54 0.14
C PHE A 66 4.26 9.44 0.22
N GLU A 67 4.62 9.05 1.44
CA GLU A 67 5.47 7.89 1.69
C GLU A 67 4.65 6.60 1.79
N ALA A 68 5.28 5.47 1.51
CA ALA A 68 4.67 4.16 1.61
C ALA A 68 5.63 3.17 2.26
N VAL A 69 5.07 2.24 3.03
CA VAL A 69 5.82 1.14 3.64
C VAL A 69 5.50 -0.16 2.90
N GLU A 70 6.54 -0.89 2.51
CA GLU A 70 6.46 -2.30 2.13
C GLU A 70 7.06 -3.14 3.27
N ILE A 71 6.36 -4.20 3.69
CA ILE A 71 6.78 -5.03 4.83
C ILE A 71 7.29 -6.37 4.31
N TYR A 72 8.54 -6.69 4.64
CA TYR A 72 9.09 -8.03 4.51
C TYR A 72 8.85 -8.79 5.82
N PRO A 73 7.91 -9.75 5.86
CA PRO A 73 7.53 -10.41 7.10
C PRO A 73 8.65 -11.32 7.62
N LYS A 74 8.66 -11.57 8.93
CA LYS A 74 9.43 -12.68 9.50
C LYS A 74 9.08 -13.99 8.78
N GLU A 75 10.05 -14.87 8.61
CA GLU A 75 9.90 -16.13 7.87
C GLU A 75 8.69 -16.96 8.33
N SER A 76 8.44 -17.03 9.65
CA SER A 76 7.28 -17.74 10.21
C SER A 76 5.90 -17.16 9.85
N ARG A 77 5.85 -15.98 9.23
CA ARG A 77 4.63 -15.36 8.70
C ARG A 77 4.66 -15.23 7.17
N LEU A 78 5.76 -15.60 6.52
CA LEU A 78 5.87 -15.50 5.08
C LEU A 78 4.82 -16.42 4.43
N LYS A 79 4.03 -15.85 3.53
CA LYS A 79 3.07 -16.58 2.70
C LYS A 79 3.34 -16.19 1.24
N ASP A 80 4.09 -17.04 0.53
CA ASP A 80 4.40 -16.85 -0.88
C ASP A 80 3.44 -17.69 -1.75
N GLY A 81 2.18 -17.26 -1.82
CA GLY A 81 1.13 -17.96 -2.57
C GLY A 81 0.65 -17.21 -3.81
N GLU A 82 1.00 -15.93 -3.96
CA GLU A 82 0.50 -15.05 -5.01
C GLU A 82 1.50 -13.93 -5.27
N ASN A 83 1.65 -13.50 -6.54
CA ASN A 83 2.44 -12.32 -6.91
C ASN A 83 1.65 -11.02 -6.63
N SER A 84 1.24 -10.83 -5.36
CA SER A 84 0.57 -9.63 -4.88
C SER A 84 1.48 -8.81 -3.98
N TYR A 85 1.50 -7.51 -4.19
CA TYR A 85 2.38 -6.58 -3.48
C TYR A 85 1.58 -5.62 -2.63
N HIS A 86 2.11 -5.24 -1.47
CA HIS A 86 1.35 -4.52 -0.45
C HIS A 86 2.08 -3.26 -0.02
N LEU A 87 1.44 -2.12 -0.22
CA LEU A 87 1.91 -0.83 0.28
C LEU A 87 0.94 -0.30 1.33
N TRP A 88 1.47 0.21 2.44
CA TRP A 88 0.72 0.97 3.43
C TRP A 88 1.14 2.42 3.37
N VAL A 89 0.19 3.30 3.08
CA VAL A 89 0.39 4.74 2.88
C VAL A 89 -0.31 5.48 4.02
N PRO A 90 0.43 5.96 5.04
CA PRO A 90 -0.12 6.84 6.07
C PRO A 90 -0.57 8.15 5.43
N LEU A 91 -1.81 8.56 5.72
CA LEU A 91 -2.38 9.80 5.18
C LEU A 91 -2.19 11.00 6.12
N GLY A 92 -1.41 10.83 7.19
CA GLY A 92 -0.97 11.91 8.07
C GLY A 92 0.54 11.97 8.08
N TRP A 93 1.03 13.20 7.97
CA TRP A 93 2.44 13.54 7.87
C TRP A 93 2.87 14.31 9.12
N PRO A 94 4.11 14.14 9.62
CA PRO A 94 5.19 13.31 9.09
C PRO A 94 5.16 11.84 9.51
N PHE A 95 5.62 10.94 8.64
CA PHE A 95 6.09 9.63 9.07
C PHE A 95 7.15 9.86 10.17
N PRO A 96 7.20 9.04 11.23
CA PRO A 96 8.23 9.22 12.25
C PRO A 96 9.60 9.10 11.58
N SER A 97 10.26 10.24 11.41
CA SER A 97 11.65 10.28 10.96
C SER A 97 12.44 9.42 11.94
N LEU A 98 13.21 8.47 11.42
CA LEU A 98 14.17 7.74 12.26
C LEU A 98 15.01 8.78 13.02
N PRO A 99 15.24 8.59 14.33
CA PRO A 99 16.16 9.46 15.05
C PRO A 99 17.51 9.45 14.31
N GLN A 100 18.01 10.65 13.98
CA GLN A 100 19.34 10.84 13.38
C GLN A 100 20.45 10.47 14.37
#